data_AF-A0A2H9MMM1-F1
#
_entry.id   AF-A0A2H9MMM1-F1
#
_cell.length_a   1.000
_cell.length_b   1.000
_cell.length_c   1.000
_cell.angle_alpha   90.00
_cell.angle_beta   90.00
_cell.angle_gamma   90.00
#
_symmetry.space_group_name_H-M   'P 1'
#
loop_
_entity.id
_entity.type
_entity.pdbx_description
1 polymer ?
#
loop_
_entity_poly.entity_id
_entity_poly.type
_entity_poly.pdbx_seq_one_letter_code
_entity_poly.pdbx_strand_id
1 'polypeptide(L)'
;MTNTKRDISHISCEIEDRINYQSNLLTFEKELINNKNKIILNDTIPEDASGSFVKNMSLPIHRWFRYSAGFSAEWVESIITKYQIDGELNVFDPFVGSGTVLIACEHCGANGLGIDSHPFISRISHAKLQWRTNVKEFINFATQVKRKAQTIHGKLDDYPEIIKKCYPSEILIKLDSLKKGLELHSDNSPQSELTWLALASILRITSPVGTSNMELIQPKKQKKIYLEPFQAFSKQINDMADDMIKMQTEARGPKAIIYQDDARTCLKVENNWANLVITSPPYVNNFDYADATRLEMSFFKEIDNYGDLQKKVRVHLMRSCTQHVSNTDDWRNLIDDIILKPIKDELIEICNTLEKERLNHGGKKNYHIMVASYFYDIAHVWQSLRRICKSDSNVCFVIGDSAPYGIYIPVEKWLGELAINSGFKNYTFEKTRDRNIKWKNRKHKVLLHEGFLWVKG
;
A
#
# COMPACT_ATOMS: atom_id res chain seq x y z
N MET A 1 25.25 -40.52 -52.98
CA MET A 1 24.51 -40.96 -51.77
C MET A 1 24.89 -40.07 -50.59
N THR A 2 24.40 -38.82 -50.51
CA THR A 2 24.72 -37.93 -49.38
C THR A 2 23.73 -36.75 -49.27
N ASN A 3 22.43 -36.95 -49.49
CA ASN A 3 21.47 -35.87 -49.17
C ASN A 3 20.07 -36.29 -48.68
N THR A 4 19.84 -37.57 -48.37
CA THR A 4 18.51 -38.04 -47.90
C THR A 4 18.48 -38.48 -46.44
N LYS A 5 19.62 -38.45 -45.72
CA LYS A 5 19.70 -38.86 -44.31
C LYS A 5 19.68 -37.70 -43.29
N ARG A 6 19.87 -36.44 -43.71
CA ARG A 6 19.84 -35.26 -42.81
C ARG A 6 18.43 -34.68 -42.63
N ASP A 7 17.55 -34.80 -43.62
CA ASP A 7 16.19 -34.25 -43.52
C ASP A 7 15.25 -35.11 -42.67
N ILE A 8 15.45 -36.43 -42.62
CA ILE A 8 14.59 -37.35 -41.85
C ILE A 8 14.83 -37.20 -40.33
N SER A 9 16.06 -36.87 -39.90
CA SER A 9 16.37 -36.65 -38.48
C SER A 9 15.86 -35.32 -37.94
N HIS A 10 15.72 -34.30 -38.78
CA HIS A 10 15.16 -33.01 -38.38
C HIS A 10 13.63 -33.07 -38.25
N ILE A 11 12.97 -33.78 -39.17
CA ILE A 11 11.52 -33.96 -39.15
C ILE A 11 11.08 -34.86 -37.99
N SER A 12 11.87 -35.88 -37.61
CA SER A 12 11.53 -36.73 -36.45
C SER A 12 11.61 -35.97 -35.13
N CYS A 13 12.60 -35.07 -34.98
CA CYS A 13 12.79 -34.25 -33.78
C CYS A 13 11.64 -33.24 -33.59
N GLU A 14 11.21 -32.57 -34.67
CA GLU A 14 10.10 -31.61 -34.60
C GLU A 14 8.72 -32.26 -34.34
N ILE A 15 8.54 -33.52 -34.75
CA ILE A 15 7.31 -34.28 -34.49
C ILE A 15 7.28 -34.77 -33.03
N GLU A 16 8.41 -35.25 -32.48
CA GLU A 16 8.51 -35.63 -31.07
C GLU A 16 8.31 -34.42 -30.13
N ASP A 17 8.86 -33.24 -30.47
CA ASP A 17 8.65 -32.02 -29.70
C ASP A 17 7.19 -31.53 -29.74
N ARG A 18 6.50 -31.67 -30.88
CA ARG A 18 5.07 -31.32 -31.00
C ARG A 18 4.16 -32.29 -30.23
N ILE A 19 4.48 -33.58 -30.22
CA ILE A 19 3.73 -34.59 -29.47
C ILE A 19 3.92 -34.38 -27.97
N ASN A 20 5.15 -34.10 -27.52
CA ASN A 20 5.43 -33.77 -26.11
C ASN A 20 4.77 -32.46 -25.66
N TYR A 21 4.69 -31.45 -26.54
CA TYR A 21 3.99 -30.20 -26.24
C TYR A 21 2.48 -30.40 -26.11
N GLN A 22 1.85 -31.17 -27.01
CA GLN A 22 0.43 -31.49 -26.93
C GLN A 22 0.07 -32.40 -25.75
N SER A 23 0.91 -33.37 -25.39
CA SER A 23 0.69 -34.20 -24.19
C SER A 23 0.81 -33.38 -22.91
N ASN A 24 1.74 -32.42 -22.86
CA ASN A 24 1.88 -31.52 -21.72
C ASN A 24 0.69 -30.56 -21.60
N LEU A 25 0.14 -30.04 -22.70
CA LEU A 25 -1.09 -29.24 -22.68
C LEU A 25 -2.31 -30.03 -22.19
N LEU A 26 -2.50 -31.26 -22.66
CA LEU A 26 -3.60 -32.13 -22.22
C LEU A 26 -3.48 -32.54 -20.74
N THR A 27 -2.26 -32.64 -20.21
CA THR A 27 -2.01 -32.92 -18.80
C THR A 27 -2.30 -31.68 -17.95
N PHE A 28 -1.90 -30.50 -18.43
CA PHE A 28 -2.16 -29.21 -17.78
C PHE A 28 -3.65 -28.85 -17.77
N GLU A 29 -4.38 -29.11 -18.86
CA GLU A 29 -5.84 -28.92 -18.93
C GLU A 29 -6.59 -29.89 -18.00
N LYS A 30 -6.12 -31.13 -17.86
CA LYS A 30 -6.70 -32.09 -16.89
C LYS A 30 -6.42 -31.70 -15.44
N GLU A 31 -5.26 -31.14 -15.13
CA GLU A 31 -4.98 -30.57 -13.79
C GLU A 31 -5.82 -29.31 -13.51
N LEU A 32 -6.05 -28.45 -14.51
CA LEU A 32 -6.93 -27.29 -14.40
C LEU A 32 -8.41 -27.68 -14.20
N ILE A 33 -8.88 -28.72 -14.88
CA ILE A 33 -10.25 -29.24 -14.74
C ILE A 33 -10.42 -29.95 -13.38
N ASN A 34 -9.41 -30.72 -12.92
CA ASN A 34 -9.43 -31.31 -11.58
C ASN A 34 -9.36 -30.27 -10.46
N ASN A 35 -8.65 -29.15 -10.66
CA ASN A 35 -8.61 -28.05 -9.70
C ASN A 35 -9.91 -27.21 -9.70
N LYS A 36 -10.57 -27.03 -10.85
CA LYS A 36 -11.88 -26.34 -10.92
C LYS A 36 -12.99 -27.10 -10.17
N ASN A 37 -12.97 -28.43 -10.18
CA ASN A 37 -13.99 -29.25 -9.49
C ASN A 37 -13.76 -29.40 -7.98
N LYS A 38 -12.65 -28.87 -7.43
CA LYS A 38 -12.35 -28.90 -5.99
C LYS A 38 -12.69 -27.60 -5.26
N ILE A 39 -13.17 -26.58 -5.98
CA ILE A 39 -13.62 -25.30 -5.43
C ILE A 39 -15.15 -25.31 -5.40
N ILE A 40 -15.73 -26.20 -4.60
CA ILE A 40 -17.13 -26.11 -4.19
C ILE A 40 -17.17 -26.37 -2.68
N LEU A 41 -17.53 -25.31 -1.95
CA LEU A 41 -18.04 -25.28 -0.58
C LEU A 41 -17.15 -25.86 0.52
N ASN A 42 -16.18 -25.06 0.98
CA ASN A 42 -15.76 -25.07 2.38
C ASN A 42 -15.74 -23.62 2.89
N ASP A 43 -16.67 -23.30 3.80
CA ASP A 43 -16.82 -22.01 4.49
C ASP A 43 -15.68 -21.71 5.51
N THR A 44 -14.46 -22.13 5.21
CA THR A 44 -13.30 -21.91 6.09
C THR A 44 -12.29 -21.05 5.38
N ILE A 45 -12.22 -19.79 5.83
CA ILE A 45 -11.14 -18.85 5.55
C ILE A 45 -9.81 -19.55 5.83
N PRO A 46 -8.82 -19.55 4.91
CA PRO A 46 -7.56 -20.26 5.10
C PRO A 46 -6.84 -19.87 6.40
N GLU A 47 -6.28 -20.85 7.12
CA GLU A 47 -5.60 -20.72 8.43
C GLU A 47 -4.36 -19.80 8.44
N ASP A 48 -3.98 -19.21 7.31
CA ASP A 48 -2.92 -18.20 7.19
C ASP A 48 -3.44 -16.89 6.55
N ALA A 49 -4.69 -16.53 6.88
CA ALA A 49 -5.32 -15.23 6.61
C ALA A 49 -4.69 -14.08 7.44
N SER A 50 -3.37 -14.09 7.60
CA SER A 50 -2.69 -12.88 8.02
C SER A 50 -2.96 -11.83 6.94
N GLY A 51 -3.66 -10.75 7.29
CA GLY A 51 -3.84 -9.58 6.42
C GLY A 51 -2.53 -8.85 6.12
N SER A 52 -1.38 -9.54 6.12
CA SER A 52 -0.04 -8.98 5.99
C SER A 52 0.35 -8.81 4.52
N PHE A 53 0.98 -7.68 4.20
CA PHE A 53 1.53 -7.37 2.88
C PHE A 53 2.64 -8.32 2.39
N VAL A 54 3.16 -9.23 3.21
CA VAL A 54 4.36 -10.02 2.86
C VAL A 54 4.16 -10.84 1.57
N LYS A 55 3.00 -11.48 1.40
CA LYS A 55 2.67 -12.26 0.20
C LYS A 55 2.57 -11.36 -1.05
N ASN A 56 2.20 -10.10 -0.90
CA ASN A 56 2.12 -9.14 -2.01
C ASN A 56 3.48 -8.89 -2.68
N MET A 57 4.60 -9.17 -2.01
CA MET A 57 5.93 -9.05 -2.61
C MET A 57 6.24 -10.13 -3.66
N SER A 58 5.41 -11.16 -3.79
CA SER A 58 5.48 -12.15 -4.88
C SER A 58 4.38 -12.02 -5.92
N LEU A 59 3.39 -11.14 -5.70
CA LEU A 59 2.25 -10.99 -6.60
C LEU A 59 2.54 -9.95 -7.70
N PRO A 60 2.07 -10.18 -8.94
CA PRO A 60 2.24 -9.24 -10.05
C PRO A 60 1.73 -7.84 -9.69
N ILE A 61 2.44 -6.80 -10.12
CA ILE A 61 2.15 -5.36 -9.87
C ILE A 61 2.32 -4.94 -8.41
N HIS A 62 1.81 -5.73 -7.46
CA HIS A 62 1.91 -5.44 -6.03
C HIS A 62 3.38 -5.33 -5.60
N ARG A 63 4.24 -6.23 -6.10
CA ARG A 63 5.68 -6.27 -5.80
C ARG A 63 6.50 -5.10 -6.34
N TRP A 64 5.93 -4.25 -7.20
CA TRP A 64 6.67 -3.15 -7.84
C TRP A 64 7.15 -2.10 -6.86
N PHE A 65 6.51 -1.98 -5.70
CA PHE A 65 6.96 -1.11 -4.62
C PHE A 65 6.60 -1.73 -3.27
N ARG A 66 7.60 -1.85 -2.40
CA ARG A 66 7.41 -2.40 -1.05
C ARG A 66 6.71 -1.38 -0.15
N TYR A 67 5.59 -1.77 0.43
CA TYR A 67 4.82 -0.93 1.34
C TYR A 67 4.24 -1.79 2.49
N SER A 68 4.98 -1.91 3.60
CA SER A 68 4.62 -2.86 4.67
C SER A 68 3.34 -2.49 5.44
N ALA A 69 2.78 -1.30 5.21
CA ALA A 69 1.50 -0.88 5.78
C ALA A 69 0.28 -1.34 4.95
N GLY A 70 0.48 -1.98 3.80
CA GLY A 70 -0.63 -2.59 3.05
C GLY A 70 -1.11 -3.91 3.65
N PHE A 71 -2.21 -4.43 3.10
CA PHE A 71 -2.77 -5.74 3.47
C PHE A 71 -2.80 -6.71 2.29
N SER A 72 -3.14 -7.97 2.56
CA SER A 72 -3.09 -9.08 1.60
C SER A 72 -4.01 -8.85 0.40
N ALA A 73 -3.46 -8.91 -0.82
CA ALA A 73 -4.23 -8.80 -2.06
C ALA A 73 -5.20 -9.98 -2.23
N GLU A 74 -4.74 -11.21 -1.98
CA GLU A 74 -5.56 -12.43 -2.06
C GLU A 74 -6.79 -12.35 -1.15
N TRP A 75 -6.63 -11.77 0.05
CA TRP A 75 -7.76 -11.53 0.94
C TRP A 75 -8.75 -10.53 0.32
N VAL A 76 -8.27 -9.41 -0.24
CA VAL A 76 -9.15 -8.46 -0.93
C VAL A 76 -9.90 -9.12 -2.08
N GLU A 77 -9.21 -9.87 -2.92
CA GLU A 77 -9.80 -10.58 -4.05
C GLU A 77 -10.89 -11.55 -3.59
N SER A 78 -10.68 -12.27 -2.48
CA SER A 78 -11.69 -13.14 -1.87
C SER A 78 -12.93 -12.38 -1.40
N ILE A 79 -12.74 -11.18 -0.83
CA ILE A 79 -13.85 -10.33 -0.39
C ILE A 79 -14.60 -9.78 -1.59
N ILE A 80 -13.91 -9.26 -2.61
CA ILE A 80 -14.53 -8.76 -3.83
C ILE A 80 -15.36 -9.86 -4.50
N THR A 81 -14.77 -11.05 -4.67
CA THR A 81 -15.45 -12.21 -5.26
C THR A 81 -16.71 -12.59 -4.47
N LYS A 82 -16.66 -12.55 -3.14
CA LYS A 82 -17.81 -12.84 -2.27
C LYS A 82 -18.97 -11.86 -2.46
N TYR A 83 -18.68 -10.58 -2.68
CA TYR A 83 -19.70 -9.53 -2.84
C TYR A 83 -20.12 -9.28 -4.29
N GLN A 84 -19.45 -9.93 -5.24
CA GLN A 84 -19.80 -9.89 -6.65
C GLN A 84 -21.01 -10.82 -6.89
N ILE A 85 -22.20 -10.30 -6.60
CA ILE A 85 -23.50 -10.91 -6.91
C ILE A 85 -23.98 -10.29 -8.21
N ASP A 86 -24.44 -11.11 -9.17
CA ASP A 86 -24.90 -10.74 -10.53
C ASP A 86 -25.17 -9.23 -10.73
N GLY A 87 -24.14 -8.50 -11.16
CA GLY A 87 -24.21 -7.05 -11.25
C GLY A 87 -22.85 -6.35 -11.15
N GLU A 88 -22.90 -5.04 -11.29
CA GLU A 88 -21.74 -4.15 -11.19
C GLU A 88 -21.39 -3.89 -9.71
N LEU A 89 -20.15 -4.18 -9.31
CA LEU A 89 -19.66 -3.96 -7.95
C LEU A 89 -18.73 -2.76 -7.90
N ASN A 90 -19.15 -1.70 -7.19
CA ASN A 90 -18.33 -0.51 -6.94
C ASN A 90 -17.62 -0.62 -5.59
N VAL A 91 -16.30 -0.77 -5.64
CA VAL A 91 -15.43 -0.93 -4.47
C VAL A 91 -14.64 0.36 -4.24
N PHE A 92 -14.72 0.87 -3.01
CA PHE A 92 -14.03 2.09 -2.60
C PHE A 92 -12.95 1.82 -1.54
N ASP A 93 -11.82 2.52 -1.67
CA ASP A 93 -10.77 2.56 -0.64
C ASP A 93 -10.40 4.02 -0.30
N PRO A 94 -10.73 4.53 0.90
CA PRO A 94 -10.36 5.89 1.33
C PRO A 94 -8.89 6.06 1.72
N PHE A 95 -8.10 4.97 1.77
CA PHE A 95 -6.70 4.97 2.19
C PHE A 95 -5.89 4.02 1.30
N VAL A 96 -5.96 4.23 -0.02
CA VAL A 96 -5.45 3.32 -1.05
C VAL A 96 -4.03 2.83 -0.80
N GLY A 97 -3.18 3.69 -0.21
CA GLY A 97 -1.79 3.39 -0.01
C GLY A 97 -1.13 3.03 -1.35
N SER A 98 -0.45 1.89 -1.39
CA SER A 98 0.24 1.43 -2.60
C SER A 98 -0.63 0.72 -3.64
N GLY A 99 -1.97 0.77 -3.52
CA GLY A 99 -2.90 0.35 -4.56
C GLY A 99 -3.49 -1.06 -4.45
N THR A 100 -3.34 -1.75 -3.31
CA THR A 100 -3.77 -3.16 -3.18
C THR A 100 -5.22 -3.38 -3.59
N VAL A 101 -6.15 -2.58 -3.05
CA VAL A 101 -7.58 -2.75 -3.34
C VAL A 101 -7.90 -2.48 -4.79
N LEU A 102 -7.33 -1.42 -5.36
CA LEU A 102 -7.59 -1.06 -6.75
C LEU A 102 -7.07 -2.12 -7.73
N ILE A 103 -5.86 -2.64 -7.51
CA ILE A 103 -5.30 -3.71 -8.34
C ILE A 103 -6.16 -4.99 -8.23
N ALA A 104 -6.61 -5.34 -7.02
CA ALA A 104 -7.52 -6.48 -6.81
C ALA A 104 -8.88 -6.27 -7.51
N CYS A 105 -9.42 -5.05 -7.55
CA CYS A 105 -10.64 -4.74 -8.30
C CYS A 105 -10.47 -5.02 -9.79
N GLU A 106 -9.37 -4.55 -10.38
CA GLU A 106 -9.10 -4.79 -11.81
C GLU A 106 -8.88 -6.27 -12.11
N HIS A 107 -8.31 -7.02 -11.18
CA HIS A 107 -8.13 -8.47 -11.31
C HIS A 107 -9.48 -9.22 -11.24
N CYS A 108 -10.32 -8.92 -10.25
CA CYS A 108 -11.60 -9.58 -10.01
C CYS A 108 -12.75 -9.12 -10.92
N GLY A 109 -12.59 -8.03 -11.66
CA GLY A 109 -13.66 -7.52 -12.53
C GLY A 109 -14.58 -6.47 -11.89
N ALA A 110 -14.17 -5.88 -10.76
CA ALA A 110 -14.94 -4.85 -10.06
C ALA A 110 -14.50 -3.43 -10.44
N ASN A 111 -15.39 -2.44 -10.27
CA ASN A 111 -15.04 -1.04 -10.39
C ASN A 111 -14.31 -0.58 -9.14
N GLY A 112 -13.00 -0.34 -9.25
CA GLY A 112 -12.20 0.24 -8.17
C GLY A 112 -12.14 1.77 -8.27
N LEU A 113 -12.49 2.46 -7.20
CA LEU A 113 -12.17 3.87 -6.99
C LEU A 113 -11.49 4.01 -5.64
N GLY A 114 -10.44 4.82 -5.55
CA GLY A 114 -9.88 5.11 -4.24
C GLY A 114 -9.21 6.47 -4.16
N ILE A 115 -8.92 6.88 -2.93
CA ILE A 115 -8.22 8.11 -2.65
C ILE A 115 -7.09 7.89 -1.65
N ASP A 116 -6.07 8.74 -1.73
CA ASP A 116 -5.03 8.83 -0.72
C ASP A 116 -4.53 10.27 -0.61
N SER A 117 -4.37 10.76 0.61
CA SER A 117 -3.96 12.14 0.83
C SER A 117 -2.44 12.32 0.77
N HIS A 118 -1.67 11.22 0.83
CA HIS A 118 -0.23 11.25 0.72
C HIS A 118 0.19 11.37 -0.76
N PRO A 119 0.77 12.50 -1.21
CA PRO A 119 1.04 12.75 -2.63
C PRO A 119 1.94 11.70 -3.27
N PHE A 120 3.07 11.37 -2.62
CA PHE A 120 4.02 10.39 -3.13
C PHE A 120 3.38 8.99 -3.29
N ILE A 121 2.62 8.52 -2.29
CA ILE A 121 2.01 7.19 -2.30
C ILE A 121 0.82 7.13 -3.28
N SER A 122 0.02 8.20 -3.36
CA SER A 122 -1.00 8.34 -4.41
C SER A 122 -0.37 8.22 -5.81
N ARG A 123 0.81 8.82 -6.05
CA ARG A 123 1.53 8.66 -7.32
C ARG A 123 2.02 7.24 -7.55
N ILE A 124 2.54 6.56 -6.52
CA ILE A 124 2.94 5.14 -6.60
C ILE A 124 1.76 4.27 -7.06
N SER A 125 0.59 4.43 -6.43
CA SER A 125 -0.61 3.68 -6.83
C SER A 125 -1.07 4.05 -8.25
N HIS A 126 -1.08 5.34 -8.60
CA HIS A 126 -1.41 5.79 -9.95
C HIS A 126 -0.49 5.17 -11.03
N ALA A 127 0.83 5.13 -10.78
CA ALA A 127 1.79 4.52 -11.68
C ALA A 127 1.59 3.00 -11.81
N LYS A 128 1.31 2.30 -10.69
CA LYS A 128 0.96 0.87 -10.72
C LYS A 128 -0.26 0.58 -11.59
N LEU A 129 -1.30 1.43 -11.56
CA LEU A 129 -2.50 1.30 -12.39
C LEU A 129 -2.26 1.54 -13.90
N GLN A 130 -1.04 1.92 -14.31
CA GLN A 130 -0.68 2.01 -15.73
C GLN A 130 -0.20 0.68 -16.32
N TRP A 131 -0.32 -0.46 -15.63
CA TRP A 131 0.18 -1.75 -16.10
C TRP A 131 -0.40 -2.24 -17.44
N ARG A 132 -1.54 -1.70 -17.89
CA ARG A 132 -2.12 -1.95 -19.24
C ARG A 132 -1.35 -1.27 -20.38
N THR A 133 -0.31 -0.49 -20.07
CA THR A 133 0.57 0.14 -21.06
C THR A 133 1.22 -0.91 -21.95
N ASN A 134 1.44 -0.57 -23.23
CA ASN A 134 2.15 -1.47 -24.14
C ASN A 134 3.56 -1.79 -23.59
N VAL A 135 3.81 -3.07 -23.33
CA VAL A 135 5.05 -3.56 -22.70
C VAL A 135 6.29 -3.19 -23.52
N LYS A 136 6.22 -3.28 -24.85
CA LYS A 136 7.35 -2.96 -25.73
C LYS A 136 7.67 -1.47 -25.69
N GLU A 137 6.65 -0.61 -25.66
CA GLU A 137 6.82 0.83 -25.54
C GLU A 137 7.42 1.21 -24.19
N PHE A 138 6.95 0.61 -23.09
CA PHE A 138 7.52 0.79 -21.75
C PHE A 138 9.00 0.40 -21.71
N ILE A 139 9.36 -0.81 -22.18
CA ILE A 139 10.76 -1.27 -22.22
C ILE A 139 11.62 -0.33 -23.07
N ASN A 140 11.13 0.09 -24.24
CA ASN A 140 11.86 0.99 -25.12
C ASN A 140 12.11 2.36 -24.44
N PHE A 141 11.09 2.95 -23.83
CA PHE A 141 11.20 4.20 -23.08
C PHE A 141 12.24 4.09 -21.95
N ALA A 142 12.12 3.06 -21.10
CA ALA A 142 13.05 2.83 -20.00
C ALA A 142 14.49 2.59 -20.49
N THR A 143 14.65 1.94 -21.66
CA THR A 143 15.95 1.72 -22.30
C THR A 143 16.56 3.04 -22.78
N GLN A 144 15.75 3.94 -23.36
CA GLN A 144 16.21 5.28 -23.77
C GLN A 144 16.67 6.10 -22.57
N VAL A 145 15.88 6.10 -21.48
CA VAL A 145 16.24 6.72 -20.19
C VAL A 145 17.58 6.17 -19.68
N LYS A 146 17.74 4.85 -19.65
CA LYS A 146 18.98 4.19 -19.19
C LYS A 146 20.18 4.58 -20.07
N ARG A 147 20.04 4.51 -21.40
CA ARG A 147 21.11 4.88 -22.34
C ARG A 147 21.54 6.32 -22.17
N LYS A 148 20.57 7.23 -22.01
CA LYS A 148 20.88 8.64 -21.75
C LYS A 148 21.56 8.83 -20.40
N ALA A 149 21.07 8.19 -19.35
CA ALA A 149 21.67 8.21 -18.02
C ALA A 149 23.14 7.76 -18.04
N GLN A 150 23.49 6.74 -18.83
CA GLN A 150 24.88 6.27 -18.97
C GLN A 150 25.83 7.30 -19.62
N THR A 151 25.29 8.28 -20.35
CA THR A 151 26.08 9.40 -20.93
C THR A 151 26.14 10.62 -20.03
N ILE A 152 25.34 10.67 -18.97
CA ILE A 152 25.27 11.79 -18.04
C ILE A 152 26.21 11.52 -16.87
N HIS A 153 27.00 12.52 -16.49
CA HIS A 153 27.69 12.48 -15.21
C HIS A 153 26.77 13.02 -14.12
N GLY A 154 26.32 12.14 -13.24
CA GLY A 154 25.57 12.52 -12.05
C GLY A 154 26.36 13.47 -11.15
N LYS A 155 25.64 14.25 -10.35
CA LYS A 155 26.20 15.21 -9.39
C LYS A 155 25.78 14.81 -7.98
N LEU A 156 26.68 15.03 -7.02
CA LEU A 156 26.41 14.84 -5.60
C LEU A 156 25.86 16.10 -4.94
N ASP A 157 26.08 17.25 -5.59
CA ASP A 157 25.64 18.55 -5.14
C ASP A 157 24.11 18.59 -5.11
N ASP A 158 23.57 19.40 -4.20
CA ASP A 158 22.13 19.64 -4.05
C ASP A 158 21.28 18.45 -3.54
N TYR A 159 21.89 17.36 -3.07
CA TYR A 159 21.16 16.33 -2.32
C TYR A 159 21.12 16.64 -0.81
N PRO A 160 19.97 16.43 -0.14
CA PRO A 160 19.88 16.54 1.32
C PRO A 160 20.87 15.61 2.03
N GLU A 161 21.35 16.03 3.21
CA GLU A 161 22.32 15.25 4.01
C GLU A 161 21.83 13.83 4.35
N ILE A 162 20.51 13.62 4.44
CA ILE A 162 19.98 12.27 4.63
C ILE A 162 20.31 11.35 3.44
N ILE A 163 20.23 11.84 2.20
CA ILE A 163 20.52 11.06 1.00
C ILE A 163 22.00 10.72 0.94
N LYS A 164 22.88 11.70 1.19
CA LYS A 164 24.33 11.46 1.25
C LYS A 164 24.73 10.45 2.33
N LYS A 165 24.01 10.41 3.46
CA LYS A 165 24.19 9.38 4.50
C LYS A 165 23.67 7.99 4.11
N CYS A 166 22.77 7.92 3.12
CA CYS A 166 22.17 6.66 2.67
C CYS A 166 22.92 6.00 1.53
N TYR A 167 23.76 6.73 0.79
CA TYR A 167 24.43 6.22 -0.41
C TYR A 167 25.90 6.63 -0.45
N PRO A 168 26.81 5.68 -0.76
CA PRO A 168 28.15 6.02 -1.22
C PRO A 168 28.10 6.91 -2.46
N SER A 169 29.12 7.76 -2.64
CA SER A 169 29.18 8.73 -3.73
C SER A 169 29.00 8.09 -5.10
N GLU A 170 29.66 6.95 -5.33
CA GLU A 170 29.59 6.20 -6.59
C GLU A 170 28.19 5.65 -6.89
N ILE A 171 27.42 5.32 -5.86
CA ILE A 171 26.04 4.85 -6.01
C ILE A 171 25.11 6.04 -6.26
N LEU A 172 25.28 7.13 -5.51
CA LEU A 172 24.46 8.32 -5.66
C LEU A 172 24.65 8.99 -7.03
N ILE A 173 25.88 9.05 -7.56
CA ILE A 173 26.16 9.56 -8.92
C ILE A 173 25.36 8.78 -9.96
N LYS A 174 25.31 7.45 -9.86
CA LYS A 174 24.59 6.62 -10.82
C LYS A 174 23.07 6.77 -10.69
N LEU A 175 22.56 6.83 -9.46
CA LEU A 175 21.14 7.13 -9.21
C LEU A 175 20.75 8.51 -9.74
N ASP A 176 21.57 9.52 -9.51
CA ASP A 176 21.37 10.88 -10.05
C ASP A 176 21.40 10.90 -11.58
N SER A 177 22.28 10.11 -12.19
CA SER A 177 22.35 9.95 -13.65
C SER A 177 21.06 9.34 -14.20
N LEU A 178 20.51 8.31 -13.54
CA LEU A 178 19.20 7.72 -13.87
C LEU A 178 18.06 8.73 -13.72
N LYS A 179 18.04 9.48 -12.60
CA LYS A 179 17.05 10.53 -12.35
C LYS A 179 17.06 11.59 -13.46
N LYS A 180 18.23 12.12 -13.82
CA LYS A 180 18.37 13.09 -14.92
C LYS A 180 18.00 12.51 -16.28
N GLY A 181 18.36 11.25 -16.53
CA GLY A 181 17.95 10.55 -17.74
C GLY A 181 16.43 10.48 -17.87
N LEU A 182 15.73 10.20 -16.76
CA LEU A 182 14.28 10.17 -16.68
C LEU A 182 13.68 11.57 -16.86
N GLU A 183 14.18 12.58 -16.15
CA GLU A 183 13.70 13.96 -16.23
C GLU A 183 13.77 14.52 -17.66
N LEU A 184 14.83 14.20 -18.41
CA LEU A 184 15.00 14.62 -19.80
C LEU A 184 14.02 13.96 -20.79
N HIS A 185 13.44 12.81 -20.44
CA HIS A 185 12.45 12.10 -21.27
C HIS A 185 11.02 12.23 -20.71
N SER A 186 10.85 12.88 -19.56
CA SER A 186 9.56 12.94 -18.87
C SER A 186 8.52 13.67 -19.70
N ASP A 187 7.42 12.99 -20.01
CA ASP A 187 6.37 13.48 -20.91
C ASP A 187 4.94 13.22 -20.39
N ASN A 188 4.82 12.81 -19.11
CA ASN A 188 3.55 12.39 -18.47
C ASN A 188 2.87 11.18 -19.14
N SER A 189 3.56 10.47 -20.03
CA SER A 189 3.06 9.23 -20.60
C SER A 189 2.99 8.13 -19.53
N PRO A 190 2.13 7.11 -19.72
CA PRO A 190 2.14 5.92 -18.87
C PRO A 190 3.52 5.25 -18.76
N GLN A 191 4.29 5.25 -19.85
CA GLN A 191 5.66 4.71 -19.91
C GLN A 191 6.61 5.52 -19.02
N SER A 192 6.49 6.85 -19.02
CA SER A 192 7.26 7.74 -18.14
C SER A 192 6.93 7.49 -16.65
N GLU A 193 5.64 7.38 -16.30
CA GLU A 193 5.22 7.12 -14.93
C GLU A 193 5.66 5.73 -14.42
N LEU A 194 5.57 4.69 -15.26
CA LEU A 194 6.08 3.35 -14.93
C LEU A 194 7.61 3.37 -14.75
N THR A 195 8.32 4.14 -15.56
CA THR A 195 9.79 4.27 -15.48
C THR A 195 10.21 5.05 -14.22
N TRP A 196 9.43 6.07 -13.83
CA TRP A 196 9.59 6.75 -12.54
C TRP A 196 9.40 5.78 -11.37
N LEU A 197 8.35 4.96 -11.40
CA LEU A 197 8.08 3.96 -10.37
C LEU A 197 9.22 2.95 -10.26
N ALA A 198 9.77 2.49 -11.40
CA ALA A 198 10.92 1.61 -11.42
C ALA A 198 12.17 2.23 -10.77
N LEU A 199 12.41 3.53 -10.97
CA LEU A 199 13.50 4.23 -10.30
C LEU A 199 13.23 4.38 -8.79
N ALA A 200 12.00 4.73 -8.41
CA ALA A 200 11.61 4.89 -7.01
C ALA A 200 11.77 3.58 -6.21
N SER A 201 11.41 2.44 -6.82
CA SER A 201 11.44 1.14 -6.14
C SER A 201 12.85 0.58 -5.89
N ILE A 202 13.85 1.02 -6.67
CA ILE A 202 15.23 0.54 -6.51
C ILE A 202 16.03 1.28 -5.45
N LEU A 203 15.53 2.42 -4.93
CA LEU A 203 16.27 3.28 -3.99
C LEU A 203 16.71 2.51 -2.74
N ARG A 204 15.80 1.74 -2.14
CA ARG A 204 16.10 1.00 -0.90
C ARG A 204 17.04 -0.18 -1.08
N ILE A 205 17.01 -0.84 -2.24
CA ILE A 205 17.83 -2.03 -2.51
C ILE A 205 19.24 -1.67 -3.01
N THR A 206 19.41 -0.44 -3.50
CA THR A 206 20.72 0.12 -3.88
C THR A 206 21.39 0.87 -2.72
N SER A 207 20.66 1.19 -1.65
CA SER A 207 21.23 1.78 -0.43
C SER A 207 21.87 0.71 0.47
N PRO A 208 23.13 0.87 0.90
CA PRO A 208 23.74 0.02 1.93
C PRO A 208 23.17 0.25 3.32
N VAL A 209 22.32 1.26 3.52
CA VAL A 209 21.74 1.54 4.85
C VAL A 209 20.60 0.59 5.16
N GLY A 210 20.56 0.13 6.41
CA GLY A 210 19.49 -0.71 6.95
C GLY A 210 18.15 -0.01 6.93
N THR A 211 17.09 -0.78 6.73
CA THR A 211 15.71 -0.29 6.75
C THR A 211 14.92 -1.13 7.75
N SER A 212 14.05 -0.51 8.55
CA SER A 212 13.19 -1.27 9.45
C SER A 212 12.10 -2.03 8.66
N ASN A 213 11.38 -2.93 9.34
CA ASN A 213 10.21 -3.60 8.74
C ASN A 213 9.05 -2.64 8.41
N MET A 214 9.16 -1.37 8.81
CA MET A 214 8.18 -0.31 8.57
C MET A 214 8.81 0.82 7.74
N GLU A 215 9.78 0.47 6.89
CA GLU A 215 10.41 1.36 5.92
C GLU A 215 11.17 2.57 6.52
N LEU A 216 11.42 2.59 7.83
CA LEU A 216 12.24 3.65 8.45
C LEU A 216 13.73 3.40 8.18
N ILE A 217 14.41 4.42 7.66
CA ILE A 217 15.85 4.40 7.40
C ILE A 217 16.61 4.29 8.73
N GLN A 218 17.60 3.40 8.81
CA GLN A 218 18.46 3.21 9.97
C GLN A 218 19.93 3.40 9.59
N PRO A 219 20.44 4.65 9.45
CA PRO A 219 21.81 4.94 8.97
C PRO A 219 22.92 4.28 9.78
N LYS A 220 22.65 3.94 11.05
CA LYS A 220 23.59 3.27 11.95
C LYS A 220 23.72 1.75 11.69
N LYS A 221 22.85 1.18 10.86
CA LYS A 221 22.88 -0.23 10.47
C LYS A 221 23.25 -0.31 8.99
N GLN A 222 24.14 -1.23 8.64
CA GLN A 222 24.54 -1.46 7.25
C GLN A 222 24.08 -2.83 6.77
N LYS A 223 23.68 -2.90 5.50
CA LYS A 223 23.38 -4.11 4.75
C LYS A 223 24.68 -4.64 4.16
N LYS A 224 24.87 -5.95 4.19
CA LYS A 224 26.04 -6.61 3.58
C LYS A 224 25.98 -6.63 2.05
N ILE A 225 24.78 -6.60 1.49
CA ILE A 225 24.53 -6.73 0.05
C ILE A 225 23.58 -5.61 -0.36
N TYR A 226 23.95 -4.86 -1.38
CA TYR A 226 23.14 -3.87 -2.08
C TYR A 226 23.47 -3.95 -3.57
N LEU A 227 22.52 -3.59 -4.42
CA LEU A 227 22.66 -3.72 -5.87
C LEU A 227 23.24 -2.46 -6.51
N GLU A 228 23.92 -2.66 -7.65
CA GLU A 228 24.38 -1.57 -8.49
C GLU A 228 23.17 -0.89 -9.19
N PRO A 229 23.07 0.45 -9.23
CA PRO A 229 21.85 1.14 -9.69
C PRO A 229 21.37 0.80 -11.09
N PHE A 230 22.25 0.71 -12.09
CA PHE A 230 21.84 0.39 -13.47
C PHE A 230 21.39 -1.06 -13.61
N GLN A 231 22.02 -1.98 -12.87
CA GLN A 231 21.59 -3.38 -12.79
C GLN A 231 20.23 -3.51 -12.10
N ALA A 232 20.06 -2.87 -10.94
CA ALA A 232 18.79 -2.84 -10.20
C ALA A 232 17.66 -2.27 -11.04
N PHE A 233 17.92 -1.15 -11.74
CA PHE A 233 16.96 -0.53 -12.64
C PHE A 233 16.55 -1.47 -13.77
N SER A 234 17.52 -2.09 -14.45
CA SER A 234 17.23 -3.01 -15.56
C SER A 234 16.44 -4.23 -15.09
N LYS A 235 16.80 -4.79 -13.91
CA LYS A 235 16.07 -5.90 -13.32
C LYS A 235 14.62 -5.49 -13.00
N GLN A 236 14.43 -4.33 -12.39
CA GLN A 236 13.11 -3.83 -12.04
C GLN A 236 12.22 -3.63 -13.27
N ILE A 237 12.76 -3.07 -14.36
CA ILE A 237 12.04 -2.93 -15.63
C ILE A 237 11.59 -4.29 -16.17
N ASN A 238 12.47 -5.30 -16.13
CA ASN A 238 12.12 -6.66 -16.57
C ASN A 238 11.06 -7.30 -15.66
N ASP A 239 11.21 -7.22 -14.34
CA ASP A 239 10.22 -7.75 -13.39
C ASP A 239 8.83 -7.10 -13.62
N MET A 240 8.81 -5.79 -13.87
CA MET A 240 7.59 -5.05 -14.21
C MET A 240 7.00 -5.51 -15.55
N ALA A 241 7.82 -5.66 -16.59
CA ALA A 241 7.37 -6.14 -17.89
C ALA A 241 6.76 -7.54 -17.83
N ASP A 242 7.40 -8.46 -17.10
CA ASP A 242 6.88 -9.83 -16.90
C ASP A 242 5.52 -9.82 -16.18
N ASP A 243 5.39 -8.98 -15.14
CA ASP A 243 4.13 -8.81 -14.43
C ASP A 243 3.04 -8.19 -15.31
N MET A 244 3.39 -7.21 -16.13
CA MET A 244 2.46 -6.59 -17.08
C MET A 244 1.96 -7.64 -18.08
N ILE A 245 2.85 -8.46 -18.64
CA ILE A 245 2.47 -9.54 -19.57
C ILE A 245 1.48 -10.48 -18.90
N LYS A 246 1.80 -10.94 -17.69
CA LYS A 246 0.91 -11.81 -16.92
C LYS A 246 -0.46 -11.16 -16.65
N MET A 247 -0.49 -9.95 -16.10
CA MET A 247 -1.74 -9.27 -15.78
C MET A 247 -2.60 -8.97 -17.01
N GLN A 248 -2.01 -8.61 -18.16
CA GLN A 248 -2.76 -8.38 -19.40
C GLN A 248 -3.41 -9.66 -19.96
N THR A 249 -2.95 -10.84 -19.55
CA THR A 249 -3.58 -12.11 -19.91
C THR A 249 -4.69 -12.52 -18.94
N GLU A 250 -4.53 -12.20 -17.65
CA GLU A 250 -5.39 -12.68 -16.56
C GLU A 250 -6.51 -11.70 -16.18
N ALA A 251 -6.18 -10.41 -16.02
CA ALA A 251 -7.12 -9.42 -15.51
C ALA A 251 -8.10 -8.94 -16.59
N ARG A 252 -9.38 -8.88 -16.25
CA ARG A 252 -10.47 -8.50 -17.17
C ARG A 252 -11.30 -7.33 -16.69
N GLY A 253 -11.02 -6.80 -15.49
CA GLY A 253 -11.78 -5.71 -14.93
C GLY A 253 -11.56 -4.36 -15.60
N PRO A 254 -12.45 -3.40 -15.32
CA PRO A 254 -12.31 -2.02 -15.77
C PRO A 254 -11.06 -1.37 -15.19
N LYS A 255 -10.63 -0.23 -15.76
CA LYS A 255 -9.52 0.54 -15.21
C LYS A 255 -9.96 1.22 -13.92
N ALA A 256 -9.31 0.90 -12.81
CA ALA A 256 -9.55 1.53 -11.52
C ALA A 256 -9.06 2.99 -11.52
N ILE A 257 -9.68 3.80 -10.68
CA ILE A 257 -9.43 5.24 -10.59
C ILE A 257 -8.84 5.56 -9.22
N ILE A 258 -7.82 6.41 -9.20
CA ILE A 258 -7.27 6.98 -7.97
C ILE A 258 -7.25 8.50 -8.04
N TYR A 259 -7.60 9.15 -6.93
CA TYR A 259 -7.37 10.57 -6.74
C TYR A 259 -6.50 10.85 -5.52
N GLN A 260 -5.65 11.88 -5.63
CA GLN A 260 -5.10 12.51 -4.43
C GLN A 260 -6.22 13.36 -3.79
N ASP A 261 -6.74 12.93 -2.65
CA ASP A 261 -7.85 13.55 -1.93
C ASP A 261 -7.83 13.16 -0.44
N ASP A 262 -8.60 13.88 0.39
CA ASP A 262 -8.68 13.67 1.83
C ASP A 262 -9.91 12.85 2.23
N ALA A 263 -9.70 11.70 2.86
CA ALA A 263 -10.75 10.79 3.35
C ALA A 263 -11.76 11.44 4.31
N ARG A 264 -11.39 12.53 4.99
CA ARG A 264 -12.31 13.28 5.87
C ARG A 264 -13.39 14.01 5.08
N THR A 265 -13.18 14.24 3.78
CA THR A 265 -14.08 15.02 2.94
C THR A 265 -14.54 14.28 1.68
N CYS A 266 -13.69 13.43 1.09
CA CYS A 266 -13.93 12.67 -0.16
C CYS A 266 -14.54 13.55 -1.28
N LEU A 267 -13.98 14.74 -1.53
CA LEU A 267 -14.54 15.74 -2.44
C LEU A 267 -14.61 15.26 -3.90
N LYS A 268 -13.74 14.34 -4.30
CA LYS A 268 -13.67 13.79 -5.67
C LYS A 268 -14.52 12.55 -5.87
N VAL A 269 -15.32 12.16 -4.89
CA VAL A 269 -16.14 10.94 -4.92
C VAL A 269 -17.62 11.31 -4.83
N GLU A 270 -18.37 10.81 -5.82
CA GLU A 270 -19.80 11.04 -5.91
C GLU A 270 -20.56 10.41 -4.73
N ASN A 271 -21.71 11.01 -4.40
CA ASN A 271 -22.61 10.47 -3.38
C ASN A 271 -23.21 9.14 -3.85
N ASN A 272 -23.45 8.20 -2.93
CA ASN A 272 -24.06 6.89 -3.24
C ASN A 272 -23.37 6.08 -4.35
N TRP A 273 -22.05 6.24 -4.50
CA TRP A 273 -21.25 5.52 -5.50
C TRP A 273 -20.91 4.09 -5.05
N ALA A 274 -20.47 3.91 -3.80
CA ALA A 274 -19.86 2.66 -3.33
C ALA A 274 -20.88 1.63 -2.84
N ASN A 275 -20.74 0.39 -3.29
CA ASN A 275 -21.43 -0.80 -2.75
C ASN A 275 -20.62 -1.45 -1.63
N LEU A 276 -19.29 -1.42 -1.77
CA LEU A 276 -18.36 -2.07 -0.86
C LEU A 276 -17.21 -1.11 -0.57
N VAL A 277 -16.84 -0.99 0.70
CA VAL A 277 -15.59 -0.32 1.10
C VAL A 277 -14.67 -1.38 1.69
N ILE A 278 -13.45 -1.48 1.19
CA ILE A 278 -12.40 -2.35 1.75
C ILE A 278 -11.20 -1.46 2.00
N THR A 279 -10.74 -1.36 3.24
CA THR A 279 -9.59 -0.51 3.55
C THR A 279 -8.91 -0.92 4.86
N SER A 280 -7.77 -0.30 5.12
CA SER A 280 -7.08 -0.31 6.41
C SER A 280 -6.74 1.13 6.74
N PRO A 281 -7.49 1.82 7.63
CA PRO A 281 -7.14 3.17 8.00
C PRO A 281 -5.75 3.19 8.65
N PRO A 282 -5.04 4.34 8.63
CA PRO A 282 -3.88 4.54 9.49
C PRO A 282 -4.18 4.08 10.92
N TYR A 283 -3.35 3.23 11.51
CA TYR A 283 -3.59 2.77 12.89
C TYR A 283 -3.14 3.85 13.87
N VAL A 284 -3.85 3.98 15.00
CA VAL A 284 -3.49 4.85 16.13
C VAL A 284 -2.30 4.27 16.94
N ASN A 285 -1.22 3.92 16.24
CA ASN A 285 -0.05 3.19 16.76
C ASN A 285 1.25 4.02 16.73
N ASN A 286 1.15 5.31 16.39
CA ASN A 286 2.28 6.22 16.24
C ASN A 286 3.25 5.85 15.10
N PHE A 287 2.73 5.28 14.02
CA PHE A 287 3.46 5.12 12.77
C PHE A 287 3.37 6.38 11.92
N ASP A 288 4.51 6.83 11.42
CA ASP A 288 4.63 8.06 10.62
C ASP A 288 4.76 7.69 9.14
N TYR A 289 3.63 7.71 8.45
CA TYR A 289 3.54 7.38 7.04
C TYR A 289 4.35 8.34 6.16
N ALA A 290 4.51 9.60 6.58
CA ALA A 290 5.32 10.59 5.86
C ALA A 290 6.83 10.32 6.01
N ASP A 291 7.30 9.95 7.20
CA ASP A 291 8.70 9.58 7.41
C ASP A 291 9.06 8.25 6.73
N ALA A 292 8.08 7.34 6.59
CA ALA A 292 8.28 6.06 5.92
C ALA A 292 8.74 6.20 4.46
N THR A 293 8.32 7.27 3.75
CA THR A 293 8.71 7.56 2.36
C THR A 293 9.74 8.69 2.24
N ARG A 294 10.34 9.13 3.35
CA ARG A 294 11.27 10.27 3.33
C ARG A 294 12.50 10.01 2.46
N LEU A 295 12.97 8.77 2.35
CA LEU A 295 14.11 8.44 1.47
C LEU A 295 13.79 8.81 0.01
N GLU A 296 12.67 8.30 -0.48
CA GLU A 296 12.24 8.47 -1.86
C GLU A 296 11.97 9.94 -2.16
N MET A 297 11.18 10.60 -1.31
CA MET A 297 10.81 12.00 -1.48
C MET A 297 12.02 12.94 -1.43
N SER A 298 12.99 12.68 -0.53
CA SER A 298 14.24 13.45 -0.49
C SER A 298 15.11 13.20 -1.72
N PHE A 299 15.12 11.99 -2.29
CA PHE A 299 15.85 11.70 -3.52
C PHE A 299 15.25 12.43 -4.72
N PHE A 300 13.92 12.44 -4.84
CA PHE A 300 13.22 13.17 -5.89
C PHE A 300 13.18 14.69 -5.67
N LYS A 301 13.69 15.19 -4.53
CA LYS A 301 13.65 16.61 -4.13
C LYS A 301 12.23 17.16 -3.97
N GLU A 302 11.28 16.30 -3.60
CA GLU A 302 9.94 16.72 -3.18
C GLU A 302 9.99 17.36 -1.77
N ILE A 303 10.98 16.95 -0.97
CA ILE A 303 11.29 17.51 0.35
C ILE A 303 12.79 17.72 0.50
N ASP A 304 13.17 18.84 1.11
CA ASP A 304 14.59 19.19 1.30
C ASP A 304 15.09 18.81 2.70
N ASN A 305 14.18 18.83 3.69
CA ASN A 305 14.51 18.63 5.10
C ASN A 305 13.35 17.96 5.85
N TYR A 306 13.57 17.59 7.11
CA TYR A 306 12.54 16.93 7.92
C TYR A 306 11.32 17.84 8.22
N GLY A 307 11.51 19.16 8.29
CA GLY A 307 10.43 20.12 8.51
C GLY A 307 9.45 20.19 7.34
N ASP A 308 9.90 19.93 6.12
CA ASP A 308 9.04 19.87 4.93
C ASP A 308 7.97 18.77 5.04
N LEU A 309 8.26 17.65 5.74
CA LEU A 309 7.26 16.61 5.98
C LEU A 309 6.03 17.18 6.68
N GLN A 310 6.19 18.16 7.58
CA GLN A 310 5.05 18.79 8.23
C GLN A 310 4.18 19.53 7.22
N LYS A 311 4.78 20.44 6.45
CA LYS A 311 4.06 21.39 5.60
C LYS A 311 3.55 20.81 4.29
N LYS A 312 4.25 19.81 3.74
CA LYS A 312 3.96 19.24 2.41
C LYS A 312 3.24 17.90 2.45
N VAL A 313 3.26 17.19 3.58
CA VAL A 313 2.71 15.83 3.69
C VAL A 313 1.77 15.67 4.86
N ARG A 314 2.26 15.82 6.11
CA ARG A 314 1.51 15.53 7.33
C ARG A 314 0.25 16.38 7.48
N VAL A 315 0.21 17.60 6.95
CA VAL A 315 -1.01 18.43 6.90
C VAL A 315 -2.19 17.75 6.19
N HIS A 316 -1.91 16.87 5.22
CA HIS A 316 -2.93 16.15 4.47
C HIS A 316 -3.30 14.81 5.10
N LEU A 317 -2.46 14.28 6.01
CA LEU A 317 -2.67 12.96 6.60
C LEU A 317 -3.64 13.03 7.77
N MET A 318 -4.35 11.92 7.97
CA MET A 318 -5.07 11.69 9.23
C MET A 318 -4.08 11.64 10.41
N ARG A 319 -4.48 12.19 11.56
CA ARG A 319 -3.61 12.29 12.74
C ARG A 319 -3.53 10.96 13.49
N SER A 320 -2.59 10.11 13.10
CA SER A 320 -2.33 8.80 13.73
C SER A 320 -0.95 8.69 14.40
N CYS A 321 -0.17 9.78 14.37
CA CYS A 321 1.18 9.88 14.92
C CYS A 321 1.35 11.17 15.73
N THR A 322 2.13 11.12 16.81
CA THR A 322 2.43 12.31 17.62
C THR A 322 3.26 13.36 16.88
N GLN A 323 3.80 13.03 15.72
CA GLN A 323 4.44 14.01 14.82
C GLN A 323 3.41 14.84 14.04
N HIS A 324 2.14 14.44 14.00
CA HIS A 324 1.08 15.15 13.28
C HIS A 324 0.37 16.19 14.16
N VAL A 325 0.74 16.29 15.44
CA VAL A 325 0.08 17.13 16.44
C VAL A 325 1.10 17.94 17.23
N SER A 326 0.69 19.12 17.68
CA SER A 326 1.48 19.99 18.55
C SER A 326 1.17 19.75 20.03
N ASN A 327 2.09 20.13 20.92
CA ASN A 327 1.82 20.22 22.37
C ASN A 327 0.77 21.29 22.71
N THR A 328 0.54 22.24 21.81
CA THR A 328 -0.37 23.38 22.00
C THR A 328 -1.77 23.13 21.47
N ASP A 329 -2.02 21.97 20.85
CA ASP A 329 -3.33 21.66 20.29
C ASP A 329 -4.33 21.41 21.43
N ASP A 330 -5.48 22.07 21.35
CA ASP A 330 -6.55 21.90 22.32
C ASP A 330 -7.39 20.65 22.00
N TRP A 331 -6.94 19.52 22.53
CA TRP A 331 -7.63 18.25 22.35
C TRP A 331 -9.00 18.20 23.03
N ARG A 332 -9.27 19.04 24.04
CA ARG A 332 -10.55 19.07 24.73
C ARG A 332 -11.63 19.68 23.84
N ASN A 333 -11.30 20.77 23.15
CA ASN A 333 -12.18 21.36 22.15
C ASN A 333 -12.54 20.37 21.02
N LEU A 334 -11.59 19.53 20.58
CA LEU A 334 -11.89 18.50 19.56
C LEU A 334 -12.93 17.49 20.06
N ILE A 335 -12.82 17.05 21.30
CA ILE A 335 -13.72 16.04 21.89
C ILE A 335 -15.11 16.60 22.20
N ASP A 336 -15.23 17.91 22.36
CA ASP A 336 -16.52 18.54 22.59
C ASP A 336 -17.44 18.54 21.37
N ASP A 337 -16.92 18.23 20.18
CA ASP A 337 -17.70 18.11 18.95
C ASP A 337 -18.74 16.97 19.05
N ILE A 338 -19.95 17.26 18.58
CA ILE A 338 -21.10 16.34 18.58
C ILE A 338 -20.80 15.04 17.81
N ILE A 339 -19.89 15.07 16.84
CA ILE A 339 -19.51 13.90 16.05
C ILE A 339 -18.88 12.79 16.91
N LEU A 340 -18.30 13.14 18.05
CA LEU A 340 -17.66 12.23 19.00
C LEU A 340 -18.56 11.82 20.16
N LYS A 341 -19.80 12.32 20.22
CA LYS A 341 -20.77 12.04 21.28
C LYS A 341 -20.81 10.58 21.76
N PRO A 342 -20.89 9.54 20.89
CA PRO A 342 -21.03 8.16 21.38
C PRO A 342 -19.83 7.65 22.19
N ILE A 343 -18.63 8.19 21.96
CA ILE A 343 -17.38 7.72 22.61
C ILE A 343 -16.80 8.76 23.57
N LYS A 344 -17.45 9.92 23.71
CA LYS A 344 -16.90 11.12 24.34
C LYS A 344 -16.36 10.85 25.73
N ASP A 345 -17.16 10.27 26.60
CA ASP A 345 -16.81 10.11 28.01
C ASP A 345 -15.61 9.16 28.20
N GLU A 346 -15.62 8.01 27.52
CA GLU A 346 -14.50 7.05 27.55
C GLU A 346 -13.23 7.64 26.93
N LEU A 347 -13.36 8.42 25.86
CA LEU A 347 -12.26 9.10 25.20
C LEU A 347 -11.62 10.16 26.12
N ILE A 348 -12.42 10.95 26.85
CA ILE A 348 -11.94 11.93 27.84
C ILE A 348 -11.13 11.21 28.94
N GLU A 349 -11.64 10.10 29.47
CA GLU A 349 -10.96 9.34 30.51
C GLU A 349 -9.59 8.82 30.03
N ILE A 350 -9.55 8.21 28.84
CA ILE A 350 -8.30 7.69 28.26
C ILE A 350 -7.33 8.82 27.95
N CYS A 351 -7.78 9.93 27.37
CA CYS A 351 -6.90 11.07 27.07
C CYS A 351 -6.33 11.71 28.34
N ASN A 352 -7.13 11.91 29.39
CA ASN A 352 -6.62 12.39 30.69
C ASN A 352 -5.60 11.42 31.30
N THR A 353 -5.82 10.11 31.16
CA THR A 353 -4.90 9.08 31.66
C THR A 353 -3.57 9.12 30.89
N LEU A 354 -3.63 9.20 29.56
CA LEU A 354 -2.45 9.33 28.68
C LEU A 354 -1.68 10.64 28.94
N GLU A 355 -2.37 11.74 29.22
CA GLU A 355 -1.78 13.05 29.54
C GLU A 355 -0.95 12.99 30.84
N LYS A 356 -1.48 12.34 31.88
CA LYS A 356 -0.76 12.10 33.13
C LYS A 356 0.40 11.13 32.94
N GLU A 357 0.14 9.98 32.30
CA GLU A 357 1.13 8.92 32.12
C GLU A 357 2.32 9.38 31.30
N ARG A 358 2.13 10.28 30.32
CA ARG A 358 3.19 10.91 29.53
C ARG A 358 4.38 11.39 30.35
N LEU A 359 4.13 11.92 31.56
CA LEU A 359 5.17 12.47 32.43
C LEU A 359 6.15 11.41 32.96
N ASN A 360 5.73 10.14 32.96
CA ASN A 360 6.52 8.99 33.40
C ASN A 360 7.44 8.43 32.31
N HIS A 361 7.36 8.93 31.07
CA HIS A 361 8.10 8.39 29.93
C HIS A 361 9.08 9.39 29.33
N GLY A 362 10.27 8.88 28.96
CA GLY A 362 11.23 9.63 28.16
C GLY A 362 10.61 10.11 26.84
N GLY A 363 10.87 11.37 26.48
CA GLY A 363 10.33 12.00 25.27
C GLY A 363 8.92 12.57 25.39
N LYS A 364 8.15 12.24 26.45
CA LYS A 364 6.86 12.87 26.78
C LYS A 364 5.93 13.05 25.55
N LYS A 365 5.75 12.00 24.77
CA LYS A 365 4.94 11.98 23.56
C LYS A 365 3.47 12.32 23.84
N ASN A 366 2.85 13.09 22.95
CA ASN A 366 1.49 13.59 23.10
C ASN A 366 0.44 12.58 22.63
N TYR A 367 0.44 11.38 23.19
CA TYR A 367 -0.53 10.36 22.79
C TYR A 367 -1.97 10.77 23.09
N HIS A 368 -2.23 11.53 24.16
CA HIS A 368 -3.56 12.08 24.46
C HIS A 368 -4.10 12.98 23.33
N ILE A 369 -3.27 13.87 22.79
CA ILE A 369 -3.63 14.75 21.66
C ILE A 369 -3.78 13.93 20.38
N MET A 370 -2.85 13.01 20.12
CA MET A 370 -2.90 12.12 18.95
C MET A 370 -4.16 11.28 18.93
N VAL A 371 -4.55 10.68 20.07
CA VAL A 371 -5.73 9.83 20.18
C VAL A 371 -7.01 10.64 20.00
N ALA A 372 -7.15 11.79 20.66
CA ALA A 372 -8.30 12.68 20.46
C ALA A 372 -8.42 13.12 18.99
N SER A 373 -7.30 13.55 18.40
CA SER A 373 -7.22 13.96 16.99
C SER A 373 -7.57 12.84 16.01
N TYR A 374 -7.11 11.62 16.30
CA TYR A 374 -7.38 10.44 15.49
C TYR A 374 -8.88 10.16 15.41
N PHE A 375 -9.55 10.09 16.56
CA PHE A 375 -10.97 9.78 16.60
C PHE A 375 -11.81 10.92 16.02
N TYR A 376 -11.39 12.18 16.20
CA TYR A 376 -12.00 13.31 15.52
C TYR A 376 -11.91 13.19 14.00
N ASP A 377 -10.73 12.87 13.46
CA ASP A 377 -10.54 12.72 12.02
C ASP A 377 -11.33 11.53 11.46
N ILE A 378 -11.25 10.35 12.08
CA ILE A 378 -11.94 9.14 11.57
C ILE A 378 -13.46 9.25 11.70
N ALA A 379 -13.98 10.05 12.64
CA ALA A 379 -15.41 10.35 12.70
C ALA A 379 -15.88 11.13 11.46
N HIS A 380 -15.09 12.09 10.99
CA HIS A 380 -15.36 12.80 9.72
C HIS A 380 -15.24 11.87 8.50
N VAL A 381 -14.30 10.93 8.55
CA VAL A 381 -14.21 9.87 7.53
C VAL A 381 -15.49 9.05 7.51
N TRP A 382 -16.05 8.66 8.66
CA TRP A 382 -17.33 7.94 8.71
C TRP A 382 -18.51 8.74 8.14
N GLN A 383 -18.58 10.05 8.39
CA GLN A 383 -19.57 10.92 7.75
C GLN A 383 -19.41 10.96 6.22
N SER A 384 -18.17 11.11 5.74
CA SER A 384 -17.87 11.06 4.31
C SER A 384 -18.20 9.70 3.69
N LEU A 385 -17.89 8.60 4.39
CA LEU A 385 -18.25 7.25 3.97
C LEU A 385 -19.76 7.07 3.88
N ARG A 386 -20.54 7.55 4.85
CA ARG A 386 -22.00 7.47 4.79
C ARG A 386 -22.56 8.19 3.56
N ARG A 387 -22.00 9.35 3.22
CA ARG A 387 -22.40 10.13 2.05
C ARG A 387 -22.12 9.40 0.72
N ILE A 388 -20.95 8.78 0.59
CA ILE A 388 -20.54 8.12 -0.67
C ILE A 388 -21.06 6.68 -0.79
N CYS A 389 -21.41 6.03 0.31
CA CYS A 389 -21.91 4.67 0.29
C CYS A 389 -23.41 4.62 -0.05
N LYS A 390 -23.82 3.61 -0.83
CA LYS A 390 -25.24 3.29 -1.03
C LYS A 390 -25.90 2.86 0.28
N SER A 391 -27.22 2.89 0.34
CA SER A 391 -28.00 2.57 1.56
C SER A 391 -27.92 1.11 2.01
N ASP A 392 -27.44 0.21 1.16
CA ASP A 392 -27.26 -1.22 1.38
C ASP A 392 -25.77 -1.63 1.34
N SER A 393 -24.87 -0.65 1.41
CA SER A 393 -23.43 -0.85 1.33
C SER A 393 -22.88 -1.72 2.45
N ASN A 394 -21.76 -2.39 2.19
CA ASN A 394 -20.95 -3.01 3.24
C ASN A 394 -19.59 -2.31 3.33
N VAL A 395 -19.09 -2.11 4.55
CA VAL A 395 -17.76 -1.56 4.80
C VAL A 395 -16.96 -2.56 5.60
N CYS A 396 -15.73 -2.83 5.18
CA CYS A 396 -14.78 -3.70 5.84
C CYS A 396 -13.49 -2.94 6.12
N PHE A 397 -13.26 -2.66 7.39
CA PHE A 397 -12.01 -2.07 7.88
C PHE A 397 -11.13 -3.16 8.47
N VAL A 398 -9.91 -3.31 7.95
CA VAL A 398 -8.85 -4.05 8.64
C VAL A 398 -8.27 -3.13 9.72
N ILE A 399 -8.48 -3.48 10.99
CA ILE A 399 -8.07 -2.65 12.12
C ILE A 399 -7.42 -3.50 13.19
N GLY A 400 -6.58 -2.88 14.01
CA GLY A 400 -6.14 -3.48 15.24
C GLY A 400 -5.87 -2.44 16.31
N ASP A 401 -6.01 -2.87 17.55
CA ASP A 401 -5.90 -1.98 18.70
C ASP A 401 -4.49 -1.43 18.89
N SER A 402 -4.44 -0.44 19.77
CA SER A 402 -3.22 0.12 20.28
C SER A 402 -3.26 0.27 21.79
N ALA A 403 -2.08 0.31 22.40
CA ALA A 403 -1.93 0.69 23.79
C ALA A 403 -0.74 1.66 23.97
N PRO A 404 -0.88 2.92 23.54
CA PRO A 404 0.14 3.94 23.80
C PRO A 404 0.39 4.06 25.31
N TYR A 405 1.65 4.08 25.73
CA TYR A 405 2.04 3.98 27.14
C TYR A 405 1.47 2.79 27.93
N GLY A 406 1.00 1.75 27.25
CA GLY A 406 0.37 0.60 27.90
C GLY A 406 -1.07 0.86 28.38
N ILE A 407 -1.68 1.96 27.97
CA ILE A 407 -3.09 2.27 28.20
C ILE A 407 -3.87 1.79 26.98
N TYR A 408 -4.74 0.79 27.17
CA TYR A 408 -5.54 0.20 26.09
C TYR A 408 -6.53 1.20 25.50
N ILE A 409 -6.69 1.15 24.18
CA ILE A 409 -7.68 1.92 23.43
C ILE A 409 -8.60 0.91 22.73
N PRO A 410 -9.93 0.95 22.97
CA PRO A 410 -10.88 0.02 22.37
C PRO A 410 -11.24 0.45 20.94
N VAL A 411 -10.31 0.26 19.99
CA VAL A 411 -10.42 0.85 18.64
C VAL A 411 -11.60 0.27 17.89
N GLU A 412 -11.84 -1.05 17.93
CA GLU A 412 -12.97 -1.66 17.21
C GLU A 412 -14.32 -1.15 17.69
N LYS A 413 -14.48 -0.98 19.01
CA LYS A 413 -15.73 -0.52 19.60
C LYS A 413 -16.01 0.92 19.17
N TRP A 414 -15.05 1.81 19.38
CA TRP A 414 -15.24 3.23 19.10
C TRP A 414 -15.43 3.50 17.61
N LEU A 415 -14.72 2.81 16.72
CA LEU A 415 -14.96 2.94 15.28
C LEU A 415 -16.36 2.45 14.88
N GLY A 416 -16.84 1.35 15.46
CA GLY A 416 -18.19 0.86 15.24
C GLY A 416 -19.26 1.86 15.71
N GLU A 417 -19.12 2.39 16.92
CA GLU A 417 -20.05 3.38 17.49
C GLU A 417 -20.08 4.69 16.69
N LEU A 418 -18.91 5.17 16.23
CA LEU A 418 -18.82 6.32 15.33
C LEU A 418 -19.48 6.07 13.97
N ALA A 419 -19.41 4.85 13.45
CA ALA A 419 -20.10 4.48 12.23
C ALA A 419 -21.63 4.54 12.40
N ILE A 420 -22.18 4.02 13.51
CA ILE A 420 -23.61 4.13 13.82
C ILE A 420 -24.02 5.59 13.96
N ASN A 421 -23.24 6.38 14.69
CA ASN A 421 -23.49 7.82 14.84
C ASN A 421 -23.46 8.59 13.51
N SER A 422 -22.72 8.07 12.52
CA SER A 422 -22.66 8.63 11.17
C SER A 422 -23.81 8.17 10.27
N GLY A 423 -24.70 7.29 10.73
CA GLY A 423 -25.90 6.86 10.01
C GLY A 423 -25.85 5.44 9.42
N PHE A 424 -24.85 4.62 9.76
CA PHE A 424 -24.86 3.19 9.45
C PHE A 424 -25.76 2.40 10.42
N LYS A 425 -26.22 1.21 10.03
CA LYS A 425 -27.25 0.45 10.78
C LYS A 425 -26.69 -0.42 11.91
N ASN A 426 -25.60 -1.13 11.65
CA ASN A 426 -24.96 -2.02 12.63
C ASN A 426 -23.49 -2.26 12.27
N TYR A 427 -22.73 -2.77 13.24
CA TYR A 427 -21.38 -3.23 13.05
C TYR A 427 -21.11 -4.55 13.78
N THR A 428 -20.14 -5.31 13.29
CA THR A 428 -19.61 -6.52 13.92
C THR A 428 -18.09 -6.56 13.77
N PHE A 429 -17.40 -7.16 14.73
CA PHE A 429 -15.95 -7.33 14.66
C PHE A 429 -15.57 -8.81 14.63
N GLU A 430 -14.77 -9.20 13.64
CA GLU A 430 -14.22 -10.54 13.48
C GLU A 430 -12.73 -10.52 13.81
N LYS A 431 -12.35 -11.08 14.95
CA LYS A 431 -10.93 -11.16 15.36
C LYS A 431 -10.19 -12.16 14.48
N THR A 432 -9.10 -11.73 13.85
CA THR A 432 -8.24 -12.60 13.02
C THR A 432 -7.01 -13.09 13.77
N ARG A 433 -6.41 -12.26 14.63
CA ARG A 433 -5.22 -12.64 15.40
C ARG A 433 -5.01 -11.83 16.66
N ASP A 434 -4.33 -12.44 17.61
CA ASP A 434 -3.75 -11.70 18.72
C ASP A 434 -2.46 -10.98 18.29
N ARG A 435 -2.29 -9.77 18.82
CA ARG A 435 -1.14 -8.91 18.65
C ARG A 435 -0.44 -8.74 19.99
N ASN A 436 0.83 -8.35 19.89
CA ASN A 436 1.70 -8.19 21.04
C ASN A 436 1.80 -9.50 21.87
N ILE A 437 2.03 -10.66 21.23
CA ILE A 437 2.14 -11.98 21.90
C ILE A 437 3.54 -12.63 21.84
N LYS A 438 4.45 -12.20 20.96
CA LYS A 438 5.72 -12.92 20.69
C LYS A 438 6.98 -12.40 21.40
N TRP A 439 7.06 -11.11 21.75
CA TRP A 439 8.33 -10.51 22.22
C TRP A 439 8.42 -10.38 23.74
N LYS A 440 9.58 -10.61 24.38
CA LYS A 440 9.77 -10.37 25.84
C LYS A 440 10.10 -8.90 26.17
N ASN A 441 10.73 -8.17 25.25
CA ASN A 441 11.06 -6.73 25.38
C ASN A 441 9.97 -5.84 24.77
N ARG A 442 8.74 -5.92 25.27
CA ARG A 442 7.64 -5.07 24.78
C ARG A 442 7.63 -3.73 25.48
N LYS A 443 7.15 -2.70 24.76
CA LYS A 443 6.83 -1.39 25.37
C LYS A 443 5.71 -1.48 26.41
N HIS A 444 4.82 -2.48 26.29
CA HIS A 444 3.74 -2.78 27.24
C HIS A 444 3.34 -4.26 27.17
N LYS A 445 2.65 -4.75 28.20
CA LYS A 445 2.17 -6.14 28.28
C LYS A 445 0.71 -6.33 27.84
N VAL A 446 -0.01 -5.25 27.55
CA VAL A 446 -1.40 -5.29 27.06
C VAL A 446 -1.52 -6.21 25.84
N LEU A 447 -2.42 -7.19 25.94
CA LEU A 447 -2.80 -8.05 24.81
C LEU A 447 -3.66 -7.19 23.87
N LEU A 448 -3.31 -7.19 22.60
CA LEU A 448 -4.04 -6.46 21.56
C LEU A 448 -4.58 -7.48 20.57
N HIS A 449 -5.51 -7.07 19.71
CA HIS A 449 -5.92 -7.89 18.57
C HIS A 449 -5.95 -7.09 17.28
N GLU A 450 -6.11 -7.82 16.18
CA GLU A 450 -6.42 -7.29 14.86
C GLU A 450 -7.53 -8.14 14.26
N GLY A 451 -8.31 -7.53 13.39
CA GLY A 451 -9.48 -8.16 12.80
C GLY A 451 -10.16 -7.27 11.77
N PHE A 452 -11.35 -7.72 11.38
CA PHE A 452 -12.20 -7.04 10.42
C PHE A 452 -13.39 -6.40 11.14
N LEU A 453 -13.47 -5.07 11.08
CA LEU A 453 -14.67 -4.34 11.46
C LEU A 453 -15.58 -4.25 10.24
N TRP A 454 -16.68 -4.97 10.30
CA TRP A 454 -17.75 -4.93 9.32
C TRP A 454 -18.81 -3.93 9.75
N VAL A 455 -19.21 -3.03 8.85
CA VAL A 455 -20.30 -2.07 9.06
C VAL A 455 -21.29 -2.16 7.91
N LYS A 456 -22.59 -2.15 8.23
CA LYS A 456 -23.68 -2.23 7.25
C LYS A 456 -24.43 -0.91 7.12
N GLY A 457 -24.63 -0.48 5.87
CA GLY A 457 -25.40 0.70 5.48
C GLY A 457 -26.89 0.56 5.72
#